data_AF-A0AAC9F7L8-F1
#
_entry.id   AF-A0AAC9F7L8-F1
#
_cell.length_a   1.000
_cell.length_b   1.000
_cell.length_c   1.000
_cell.angle_alpha   90.00
_cell.angle_beta   90.00
_cell.angle_gamma   90.00
#
_symmetry.space_group_name_H-M   'P 1'
#
loop_
_entity.id
_entity.type
_entity.pdbx_description
1 polymer ?
#
loop_
_entity_poly.entity_id
_entity_poly.type
_entity_poly.pdbx_seq_one_letter_code
_entity_poly.pdbx_strand_id
1 'polypeptide(L)' 'MLTQDIHKSWQRFKMGLTLFVVGVLLLFTISHLHTTLYYLSLLVLFVGFALAMLGYFGIFIQRFSFLKNKKPPPKF' A
#
# COMPACT_ATOMS: atom_id res chain seq x y z
N MET A 1 -19.10 -1.22 12.11
CA MET A 1 -18.49 -0.18 11.24
C MET A 1 -16.98 -0.41 11.01
N LEU A 2 -16.19 -0.81 12.02
CA LEU A 2 -14.74 -1.05 11.92
C LEU A 2 -14.26 -2.02 10.80
N THR A 3 -15.11 -2.98 10.42
CA THR A 3 -14.78 -4.01 9.42
C THR A 3 -14.81 -3.48 7.99
N GLN A 4 -15.60 -2.43 7.72
CA GLN A 4 -15.73 -1.87 6.36
C GLN A 4 -14.48 -1.06 5.97
N ASP A 5 -13.86 -0.39 6.93
CA ASP A 5 -12.62 0.38 6.72
C ASP A 5 -11.43 -0.53 6.39
N ILE A 6 -11.39 -1.76 6.93
CA ILE A 6 -10.36 -2.76 6.62
C ILE A 6 -10.42 -3.15 5.17
N HIS A 7 -11.60 -3.55 4.68
CA HIS A 7 -11.74 -4.06 3.31
C HIS A 7 -11.38 -2.97 2.30
N LYS A 8 -11.77 -1.72 2.57
CA LYS A 8 -11.43 -0.56 1.72
C LYS A 8 -9.94 -0.23 1.75
N SER A 9 -9.30 -0.26 2.92
CA SER A 9 -7.84 -0.03 3.04
C SER A 9 -7.04 -1.17 2.41
N TRP A 10 -7.50 -2.40 2.55
CA TRP A 10 -6.94 -3.60 1.93
C TRP A 10 -7.07 -3.58 0.40
N GLN A 11 -8.21 -3.13 -0.13
CA GLN A 11 -8.39 -2.92 -1.56
C GLN A 11 -7.45 -1.84 -2.11
N ARG A 12 -7.30 -0.71 -1.40
CA ARG A 12 -6.36 0.35 -1.77
C ARG A 12 -4.91 -0.14 -1.73
N PHE A 13 -4.55 -0.92 -0.71
CA PHE A 13 -3.24 -1.57 -0.62
C PHE A 13 -2.99 -2.49 -1.83
N LYS A 14 -3.94 -3.36 -2.16
CA LYS A 14 -3.83 -4.25 -3.33
C LYS A 14 -3.72 -3.47 -4.64
N MET A 15 -4.53 -2.43 -4.84
CA MET A 15 -4.47 -1.57 -6.03
C MET A 15 -3.10 -0.87 -6.15
N GLY A 16 -2.60 -0.29 -5.05
CA GLY A 16 -1.26 0.30 -5.01
C GLY A 16 -0.16 -0.71 -5.29
N LEU A 17 -0.25 -1.91 -4.70
CA LEU A 17 0.70 -2.99 -4.91
C LEU A 17 0.70 -3.47 -6.36
N THR A 18 -0.47 -3.64 -6.99
CA THR A 18 -0.55 -4.02 -8.41
C THR A 18 0.07 -2.94 -9.30
N LEU A 19 -0.20 -1.66 -9.00
CA LEU A 19 0.39 -0.55 -9.76
C LEU A 19 1.91 -0.49 -9.59
N PHE A 20 2.40 -0.76 -8.38
CA PHE A 20 3.82 -0.85 -8.08
C PHE A 20 4.50 -1.98 -8.86
N VAL A 21 3.93 -3.19 -8.83
CA VAL A 21 4.46 -4.35 -9.57
C VAL A 21 4.48 -4.08 -11.09
N VAL A 22 3.42 -3.46 -11.62
CA VAL A 22 3.38 -3.01 -13.02
C VAL A 22 4.50 -2.00 -13.30
N GLY A 23 4.71 -1.02 -12.42
CA GLY A 23 5.82 -0.06 -12.51
C GLY A 23 7.20 -0.73 -12.50
N VAL A 24 7.42 -1.74 -11.66
CA VAL A 24 8.66 -2.54 -11.64
C VAL A 24 8.85 -3.26 -12.97
N LEU A 25 7.81 -3.91 -13.49
CA LEU A 25 7.88 -4.63 -14.76
C LEU A 25 8.20 -3.69 -15.93
N LEU A 26 7.54 -2.53 -16.00
CA LEU A 26 7.83 -1.48 -16.98
C LEU A 26 9.28 -1.02 -16.88
N LEU A 27 9.77 -0.79 -15.65
CA LEU A 27 11.14 -0.37 -15.40
C LEU A 27 12.15 -1.45 -15.85
N PHE A 28 11.91 -2.74 -15.63
CA PHE A 28 12.87 -3.78 -16.01
C PHE A 28 12.81 -4.18 -17.49
N THR A 29 11.65 -4.05 -18.14
CA THR A 29 11.45 -4.55 -19.51
C THR A 29 11.69 -3.50 -20.59
N ILE A 30 11.16 -2.29 -20.39
CA ILE A 30 11.04 -1.29 -21.45
C ILE A 30 11.95 -0.08 -21.19
N SER A 31 12.38 0.15 -19.95
CA SER A 31 13.17 1.35 -19.59
C SER A 31 14.52 1.44 -20.31
N HIS A 32 15.09 0.30 -20.71
CA HIS A 32 16.35 0.23 -21.44
C HIS A 32 16.26 0.77 -22.88
N LEU A 33 15.05 0.94 -23.42
CA LEU A 33 14.84 1.40 -24.79
C LEU A 33 14.94 2.92 -24.93
N HIS A 34 14.47 3.69 -23.93
CA HIS A 34 14.47 5.16 -24.00
C HIS A 34 14.46 5.79 -22.61
N THR A 35 15.27 6.84 -22.42
CA THR A 35 15.36 7.63 -21.19
C THR A 35 14.00 8.16 -20.71
N THR A 36 13.12 8.57 -21.62
CA THR A 36 11.76 9.02 -21.27
C THR A 36 10.93 7.89 -20.63
N LEU A 37 11.03 6.67 -21.17
CA LEU A 37 10.33 5.50 -20.63
C LEU A 37 10.88 5.09 -19.27
N TYR A 38 12.18 5.29 -19.04
CA TYR A 38 12.79 5.12 -17.72
C TYR A 38 12.19 6.06 -16.67
N TYR A 39 12.15 7.37 -16.95
CA TYR A 39 11.54 8.33 -16.02
C TYR A 39 10.04 8.10 -15.82
N LEU A 40 9.32 7.71 -16.86
CA LEU A 40 7.89 7.40 -16.77
C LEU A 40 7.66 6.16 -15.90
N SER A 41 8.47 5.11 -16.10
CA SER A 41 8.43 3.89 -15.28
C SER A 41 8.73 4.18 -13.81
N LEU A 42 9.74 5.02 -13.53
CA LEU A 42 10.03 5.50 -12.18
C LEU A 42 8.86 6.25 -11.55
N LEU A 43 8.20 7.13 -12.31
CA LEU A 43 7.05 7.89 -11.83
C LEU A 43 5.90 6.95 -11.42
N VAL A 44 5.58 5.97 -12.29
CA VAL A 44 4.56 4.95 -12.00
C VAL A 44 4.95 4.10 -10.79
N LEU A 45 6.22 3.72 -10.69
CA LEU A 45 6.76 2.98 -9.54
C LEU A 45 6.56 3.76 -8.22
N PHE A 46 6.97 5.03 -8.19
CA PHE A 46 6.85 5.87 -7.00
C PHE A 46 5.40 6.12 -6.60
N VAL A 47 4.52 6.37 -7.58
CA VAL A 47 3.08 6.56 -7.33
C VAL A 47 2.45 5.28 -6.80
N GLY A 48 2.73 4.13 -7.42
CA GLY A 48 2.27 2.82 -6.95
C GLY A 48 2.75 2.53 -5.53
N PHE A 49 4.02 2.83 -5.24
CA PHE A 49 4.59 2.69 -3.90
C PHE A 49 3.90 3.56 -2.87
N ALA A 50 3.67 4.85 -3.17
CA ALA A 50 2.99 5.77 -2.27
C ALA A 50 1.54 5.32 -1.98
N LEU A 51 0.81 4.89 -3.01
CA LEU A 51 -0.55 4.36 -2.85
C LEU A 51 -0.57 3.06 -2.02
N ALA A 52 0.38 2.16 -2.24
CA ALA A 52 0.53 0.94 -1.44
C ALA A 52 0.83 1.28 0.03
N MET A 53 1.79 2.18 0.28
CA MET A 53 2.11 2.68 1.62
C MET A 53 0.91 3.30 2.33
N LEU A 54 0.10 4.12 1.64
CA LEU A 54 -1.12 4.70 2.21
C LEU A 54 -2.16 3.63 2.58
N GLY A 55 -2.34 2.61 1.73
CA GLY A 55 -3.21 1.47 2.04
C GLY A 55 -2.72 0.66 3.25
N TYR A 56 -1.40 0.45 3.33
CA TYR A 56 -0.76 -0.23 4.46
C TYR A 56 -0.91 0.55 5.76
N PHE A 57 -0.73 1.88 5.72
CA PHE A 57 -0.84 2.75 6.89
C PHE A 57 -2.24 2.68 7.54
N GLY A 58 -3.30 2.59 6.73
CA GLY A 58 -4.66 2.39 7.23
C GLY A 58 -4.84 1.07 8.00
N ILE A 59 -4.26 -0.02 7.50
CA ILE A 59 -4.27 -1.34 8.18
C ILE A 59 -3.45 -1.29 9.47
N PHE A 60 -2.31 -0.61 9.43
CA PHE A 60 -1.39 -0.49 10.56
C PHE A 60 -1.99 0.32 11.72
N ILE A 61 -2.52 1.52 11.46
CA ILE A 61 -3.19 2.38 12.46
C ILE A 61 -4.32 1.61 13.16
N GLN A 62 -5.07 0.81 12.41
CA GLN A 62 -6.18 0.04 12.97
C GLN A 62 -5.71 -1.10 13.88
N ARG A 63 -4.67 -1.86 13.49
CA ARG A 63 -4.06 -2.88 14.38
C ARG A 63 -3.49 -2.24 15.65
N PHE A 64 -2.88 -1.07 15.52
CA PHE A 64 -2.29 -0.35 16.65
C PHE A 64 -3.37 0.17 17.61
N SER A 65 -4.49 0.68 17.09
CA SER A 65 -5.65 1.10 17.88
C SER A 65 -6.29 -0.08 18.63
N PHE A 66 -6.30 -1.27 18.01
CA PHE A 66 -6.77 -2.50 18.66
C PHE A 66 -5.85 -2.96 19.81
N LEU A 67 -4.53 -2.80 19.66
CA LEU A 67 -3.56 -3.07 20.73
C LEU A 67 -3.69 -2.10 21.90
N LYS A 68 -3.96 -0.82 21.62
CA LYS A 68 -4.15 0.22 22.64
C LYS A 68 -5.44 0.05 23.46
N ASN A 69 -6.46 -0.60 22.89
CA ASN A 69 -7.77 -0.83 23.54
C ASN A 69 -7.92 -2.18 24.26
N LYS A 70 -6.83 -2.93 24.49
CA LYS A 70 -6.89 -4.08 25.40
C LYS A 70 -7.15 -3.56 26.82
N LYS A 71 -8.44 -3.52 27.23
CA LYS A 71 -8.82 -3.33 28.63
C LYS A 71 -8.11 -4.39 29.47
N PRO A 72 -7.53 -4.02 30.63
CA PRO A 72 -6.95 -4.99 31.53
C PRO A 72 -8.03 -6.04 31.90
N PRO A 73 -7.65 -7.33 31.99
CA PRO A 73 -8.60 -8.39 32.32
C PRO A 73 -9.34 -8.04 33.62
N PRO A 74 -10.65 -8.36 33.72
CA PRO A 74 -11.39 -8.12 34.95
C PRO A 74 -10.68 -8.86 36.09
N LYS A 75 -10.36 -8.12 37.15
CA LYS A 75 -9.82 -8.73 38.37
C LYS A 75 -10.95 -9.57 38.97
N PHE A 76 -10.75 -10.90 38.96
CA PHE A 76 -11.53 -11.85 39.73
C PHE A 76 -11.33 -11.59 41.23
#